data_AF-A0A238X9Z7-F1
#
_entry.id   AF-A0A238X9Z7-F1
#
_cell.length_a   1.000
_cell.length_b   1.000
_cell.length_c   1.000
_cell.angle_alpha   90.00
_cell.angle_beta   90.00
_cell.angle_gamma   90.00
#
_symmetry.space_group_name_H-M   'P 1'
#
loop_
_entity.id
_entity.type
_entity.pdbx_description
1 polymer ?
#
loop_
_entity_poly.entity_id
_entity_poly.type
_entity_poly.pdbx_seq_one_letter_code
_entity_poly.pdbx_strand_id
1 'polypeptide(L)'
;MKKFWVLFSLFILPLVFYIFLSKGIYKYANLPILTSEVVDIHELGNSTSTFKGHLSVVCFLGNDINTAKGSLFNLNQTVYKRFYQKPYFQMVAILPEGTQEQYKTVIEELSAFTDISNWQFIYANEVEIKTLFNSFDTPFQLSEYMYSENAYIIDMELRLRGRKDDDDTKGGKLYGYNMKSIAVLKNKMKDDISIIYYQLKKSAEKEARQKREI
;
A
#
# COMPACT_ATOMS: atom_id res chain seq x y z
N MET A 1 -13.66 -53.09 8.88
CA MET A 1 -12.77 -52.19 8.12
C MET A 1 -13.51 -51.22 7.21
N LYS A 2 -14.46 -51.65 6.34
CA LYS A 2 -15.21 -50.73 5.45
C LYS A 2 -15.94 -49.60 6.19
N LYS A 3 -16.61 -49.89 7.32
CA LYS A 3 -17.31 -48.87 8.13
C LYS A 3 -16.36 -47.81 8.74
N PHE A 4 -15.13 -48.20 9.10
CA PHE A 4 -14.13 -47.27 9.63
C PHE A 4 -13.63 -46.30 8.53
N TRP A 5 -13.34 -46.81 7.34
CA TRP A 5 -12.96 -45.98 6.19
C TRP A 5 -14.07 -45.03 5.74
N VAL A 6 -15.33 -45.48 5.77
CA VAL A 6 -16.49 -44.63 5.47
C VAL A 6 -16.62 -43.51 6.51
N LEU A 7 -16.53 -43.83 7.80
CA LEU A 7 -16.66 -42.84 8.88
C LEU A 7 -15.48 -41.85 8.89
N PHE A 8 -14.26 -42.32 8.65
CA PHE A 8 -13.07 -41.49 8.54
C PHE A 8 -13.15 -40.53 7.35
N SER A 9 -13.58 -41.03 6.19
CA SER A 9 -13.79 -40.19 4.99
C SER A 9 -14.88 -39.14 5.23
N LEU A 10 -16.00 -39.52 5.88
CA LEU A 10 -17.11 -38.61 6.18
C LEU A 10 -16.67 -37.41 7.05
N PHE A 11 -15.66 -37.59 7.91
CA PHE A 11 -15.16 -36.54 8.80
C PHE A 11 -13.96 -35.77 8.23
N ILE A 12 -13.01 -36.46 7.59
CA ILE A 12 -11.78 -35.85 7.09
C ILE A 12 -11.96 -35.19 5.73
N LEU A 13 -12.78 -35.75 4.84
CA LEU A 13 -12.99 -35.22 3.49
C LEU A 13 -13.58 -33.79 3.52
N PRO A 14 -14.59 -33.45 4.35
CA PRO A 14 -15.08 -32.08 4.47
C PRO A 14 -14.01 -31.11 4.98
N LEU A 15 -13.16 -31.53 5.91
CA LEU A 15 -12.09 -30.69 6.45
C LEU A 15 -11.01 -30.41 5.40
N VAL A 16 -10.59 -31.44 4.67
CA VAL A 16 -9.65 -31.29 3.55
C VAL A 16 -10.26 -30.45 2.44
N PHE A 17 -11.55 -30.64 2.13
CA PHE A 17 -12.27 -29.85 1.15
C PHE A 17 -12.41 -28.38 1.59
N TYR A 18 -12.66 -28.12 2.87
CA TYR A 18 -12.67 -26.77 3.43
C TYR A 18 -11.27 -26.12 3.36
N ILE A 19 -10.21 -26.86 3.69
CA ILE A 19 -8.82 -26.40 3.54
C ILE A 19 -8.50 -26.16 2.05
N PHE A 20 -9.02 -26.98 1.15
CA PHE A 20 -8.84 -26.81 -0.29
C PHE A 20 -9.60 -25.60 -0.82
N LEU A 21 -10.86 -25.38 -0.41
CA LEU A 21 -11.66 -24.20 -0.77
C LEU A 21 -11.04 -22.91 -0.21
N SER A 22 -10.60 -22.92 1.04
CA SER A 22 -9.90 -21.76 1.64
C SER A 22 -8.56 -21.44 0.95
N LYS A 23 -7.91 -22.44 0.34
CA LYS A 23 -6.71 -22.24 -0.50
C LYS A 23 -7.03 -21.97 -1.98
N GLY A 24 -8.23 -22.33 -2.44
CA GLY A 24 -8.62 -22.42 -3.85
C GLY A 24 -9.11 -21.13 -4.48
N ILE A 25 -9.29 -20.06 -3.69
CA ILE A 25 -9.45 -18.72 -4.25
C ILE A 25 -8.05 -18.23 -4.61
N TYR A 26 -7.63 -18.50 -5.85
CA TYR A 26 -6.41 -17.96 -6.43
C TYR A 26 -6.45 -16.42 -6.36
N LYS A 27 -5.89 -15.85 -5.28
CA LYS A 27 -5.69 -14.40 -5.09
C LYS A 27 -4.55 -13.84 -5.98
N TYR A 28 -4.33 -14.41 -7.16
CA TYR A 28 -3.43 -13.85 -8.17
C TYR A 28 -4.21 -13.09 -9.25
N ALA A 29 -5.40 -12.61 -8.92
CA ALA A 29 -6.05 -11.57 -9.70
C ALA A 29 -5.21 -10.28 -9.63
N ASN A 30 -5.24 -9.50 -10.72
CA ASN A 30 -4.66 -8.16 -10.71
C ASN A 30 -5.24 -7.36 -9.55
N LEU A 31 -4.38 -6.74 -8.70
CA LEU A 31 -4.87 -5.89 -7.63
C LEU A 31 -5.73 -4.80 -8.27
N PRO A 32 -7.02 -4.67 -7.97
CA PRO A 32 -7.89 -3.78 -8.72
C PRO A 32 -7.41 -2.32 -8.78
N ILE A 33 -7.69 -1.66 -9.90
CA ILE A 33 -7.65 -0.20 -10.01
C ILE A 33 -8.96 0.34 -9.43
N LEU A 34 -8.84 1.27 -8.49
CA LEU A 34 -9.97 1.95 -7.84
C LEU A 34 -10.16 3.36 -8.37
N THR A 35 -9.05 4.05 -8.69
CA THR A 35 -9.03 5.39 -9.29
C THR A 35 -7.97 5.40 -10.39
N SER A 36 -8.33 5.89 -11.58
CA SER A 36 -7.48 5.81 -12.77
C SER A 36 -6.57 7.01 -12.98
N GLU A 37 -6.86 8.15 -12.36
CA GLU A 37 -6.17 9.42 -12.61
C GLU A 37 -5.88 10.12 -11.28
N VAL A 38 -4.77 9.73 -10.66
CA VAL A 38 -4.24 10.38 -9.47
C VAL A 38 -3.30 11.50 -9.90
N VAL A 39 -3.42 12.66 -9.25
CA VAL A 39 -2.50 13.80 -9.48
C VAL A 39 -1.09 13.38 -9.08
N ASP A 40 -0.12 13.70 -9.92
CA ASP A 40 1.28 13.40 -9.63
C ASP A 40 1.84 14.42 -8.61
N ILE A 41 2.67 13.97 -7.67
CA ILE A 41 3.32 14.85 -6.68
C ILE A 41 4.27 15.88 -7.30
N HIS A 42 4.73 15.65 -8.53
CA HIS A 42 5.51 16.64 -9.29
C HIS A 42 4.69 17.91 -9.59
N GLU A 43 3.35 17.83 -9.56
CA GLU A 43 2.47 18.99 -9.75
C GLU A 43 2.28 19.82 -8.46
N LEU A 44 2.84 19.36 -7.33
CA LEU A 44 2.77 20.05 -6.04
C LEU A 44 4.09 20.77 -5.74
N GLY A 45 4.04 22.09 -5.66
CA GLY A 45 5.19 22.94 -5.32
C GLY A 45 6.45 22.71 -6.17
N ASN A 46 7.62 22.83 -5.54
CA ASN A 46 8.94 22.59 -6.14
C ASN A 46 9.44 21.15 -5.92
N SER A 47 8.54 20.16 -5.86
CA SER A 47 8.92 18.75 -5.68
C SER A 47 9.61 18.20 -6.94
N THR A 48 10.80 17.63 -6.79
CA THR A 48 11.46 16.86 -7.86
C THR A 48 10.99 15.40 -7.91
N SER A 49 10.20 14.96 -6.92
CA SER A 49 9.70 13.60 -6.81
C SER A 49 8.44 13.42 -7.68
N THR A 50 8.25 12.20 -8.21
CA THR A 50 7.11 11.80 -9.04
C THR A 50 6.62 10.42 -8.63
N PHE A 51 5.32 10.18 -8.72
CA PHE A 51 4.74 8.84 -8.63
C PHE A 51 4.92 8.04 -9.91
N LYS A 52 5.00 8.71 -11.06
CA LYS A 52 5.12 8.06 -12.36
C LYS A 52 6.39 7.21 -12.42
N GLY A 53 6.26 5.99 -12.91
CA GLY A 53 7.37 5.02 -12.97
C GLY A 53 7.73 4.38 -11.62
N HIS A 54 7.02 4.71 -10.54
CA HIS A 54 7.29 4.18 -9.20
C HIS A 54 6.05 3.51 -8.60
N LEU A 55 6.25 2.41 -7.88
CA LEU A 55 5.24 1.84 -6.99
C LEU A 55 5.32 2.57 -5.65
N SER A 56 4.38 3.47 -5.43
CA SER A 56 4.42 4.44 -4.35
C SER A 56 3.44 4.07 -3.25
N VAL A 57 3.90 4.03 -2.01
CA VAL A 57 3.02 4.00 -0.84
C VAL A 57 2.96 5.39 -0.25
N VAL A 58 1.77 5.99 -0.28
CA VAL A 58 1.57 7.40 0.08
C VAL A 58 0.85 7.50 1.41
N CYS A 59 1.34 8.35 2.31
CA CYS A 59 0.67 8.68 3.57
C CYS A 59 0.65 10.19 3.83
N PHE A 60 -0.40 10.65 4.51
CA PHE A 60 -0.59 12.05 4.89
C PHE A 60 -0.42 12.18 6.39
N LEU A 61 0.71 12.74 6.82
CA LEU A 61 1.13 12.73 8.23
C LEU A 61 0.56 13.91 9.03
N GLY A 62 0.24 15.02 8.36
CA GLY A 62 -0.38 16.16 9.02
C GLY A 62 0.47 16.84 10.10
N ASN A 63 -0.18 17.69 10.89
CA ASN A 63 0.48 18.54 11.90
C ASN A 63 0.53 17.93 13.31
N ASP A 64 -0.25 16.89 13.60
CA ASP A 64 -0.18 16.19 14.88
C ASP A 64 0.90 15.09 14.84
N ILE A 65 2.11 15.46 15.24
CA ILE A 65 3.31 14.64 15.18
C ILE A 65 3.20 13.37 16.02
N ASN A 66 2.55 13.44 17.18
CA ASN A 66 2.48 12.28 18.08
C ASN A 66 1.68 11.16 17.43
N THR A 67 0.53 11.49 16.84
CA THR A 67 -0.30 10.55 16.07
C THR A 67 0.41 10.09 14.80
N ALA A 68 1.06 11.01 14.09
CA ALA A 68 1.75 10.73 12.84
C ALA A 68 2.96 9.81 13.02
N LYS A 69 3.75 10.01 14.07
CA LYS A 69 4.96 9.23 14.39
C LYS A 69 4.63 7.74 14.52
N GLY A 70 3.60 7.40 15.29
CA GLY A 70 3.18 5.99 15.42
C GLY A 70 2.82 5.35 14.07
N SER A 71 2.08 6.09 13.23
CA SER A 71 1.67 5.65 11.89
C SER A 71 2.88 5.44 10.96
N LEU A 72 3.81 6.39 10.95
CA LEU A 72 5.04 6.34 10.17
C LEU A 72 5.91 5.13 10.57
N PHE A 73 6.09 4.89 11.87
CA PHE A 73 6.89 3.77 12.36
C PHE A 73 6.23 2.42 12.06
N ASN A 74 4.91 2.31 12.17
CA ASN A 74 4.18 1.10 11.79
C ASN A 74 4.36 0.75 10.31
N LEU A 75 4.23 1.75 9.42
CA LEU A 75 4.51 1.58 7.99
C LEU A 75 5.95 1.17 7.75
N ASN A 76 6.90 1.82 8.43
CA ASN A 76 8.31 1.53 8.25
C ASN A 76 8.65 0.07 8.61
N GLN A 77 8.20 -0.38 9.78
CA GLN A 77 8.47 -1.74 10.26
C GLN A 77 7.74 -2.81 9.44
N THR A 78 6.51 -2.55 9.01
CA THR A 78 5.65 -3.60 8.43
C THR A 78 5.75 -3.67 6.92
N VAL A 79 5.90 -2.53 6.25
CA VAL A 79 5.84 -2.42 4.78
C VAL A 79 7.22 -2.03 4.23
N TYR A 80 7.76 -0.88 4.62
CA TYR A 80 8.97 -0.34 3.99
C TYR A 80 10.16 -1.31 4.06
N LYS A 81 10.48 -1.82 5.26
CA LYS A 81 11.57 -2.80 5.46
C LYS A 81 11.48 -4.03 4.54
N ARG A 82 10.27 -4.40 4.11
CA ARG A 82 10.06 -5.55 3.23
C ARG A 82 10.34 -5.24 1.76
N PHE A 83 10.12 -4.01 1.32
CA PHE A 83 10.10 -3.64 -0.09
C PHE A 83 11.13 -2.59 -0.50
N TYR A 84 11.85 -1.95 0.43
CA TYR A 84 12.75 -0.84 0.10
C TYR A 84 13.86 -1.19 -0.90
N GLN A 85 14.27 -2.46 -1.01
CA GLN A 85 15.25 -2.89 -2.02
C GLN A 85 14.62 -3.34 -3.34
N LYS A 86 13.29 -3.31 -3.46
CA LYS A 86 12.61 -3.72 -4.69
C LYS A 86 12.69 -2.59 -5.73
N PRO A 87 12.88 -2.94 -7.02
CA PRO A 87 12.88 -1.94 -8.09
C PRO A 87 11.60 -1.11 -8.07
N TYR A 88 11.74 0.18 -8.35
CA TYR A 88 10.64 1.16 -8.47
C TYR A 88 9.90 1.46 -7.15
N PHE A 89 10.26 0.85 -6.01
CA PHE A 89 9.55 1.09 -4.75
C PHE A 89 9.90 2.45 -4.16
N GLN A 90 8.88 3.17 -3.68
CA GLN A 90 9.08 4.33 -2.81
C GLN A 90 7.97 4.44 -1.76
N MET A 91 8.31 5.08 -0.64
CA MET A 91 7.33 5.61 0.30
C MET A 91 7.30 7.12 0.15
N VAL A 92 6.11 7.72 0.18
CA VAL A 92 5.93 9.16 0.08
C VAL A 92 5.11 9.63 1.27
N ALA A 93 5.74 10.40 2.16
CA ALA A 93 5.07 11.08 3.26
C ALA A 93 4.77 12.51 2.82
N ILE A 94 3.49 12.87 2.83
CA ILE A 94 3.01 14.23 2.60
C ILE A 94 2.82 14.91 3.95
N LEU A 95 3.49 16.04 4.14
CA LEU A 95 3.52 16.82 5.38
C LEU A 95 3.13 18.27 5.09
N PRO A 96 2.40 18.93 5.99
CA PRO A 96 2.15 20.36 5.83
C PRO A 96 3.43 21.19 5.99
N GLU A 97 3.57 22.22 5.16
CA GLU A 97 4.62 23.23 5.34
C GLU A 97 4.58 23.85 6.74
N GLY A 98 5.77 24.17 7.28
CA GLY A 98 5.96 24.67 8.64
C GLY A 98 6.28 23.56 9.66
N THR A 99 6.14 22.29 9.29
CA THR A 99 6.41 21.15 10.19
C THR A 99 7.82 20.56 10.05
N GLN A 100 8.67 21.12 9.18
CA GLN A 100 10.00 20.60 8.84
C GLN A 100 10.88 20.35 10.07
N GLU A 101 11.03 21.35 10.95
CA GLU A 101 11.86 21.23 12.15
C GLU A 101 11.31 20.17 13.10
N GLN A 102 9.99 20.02 13.16
CA GLN A 102 9.36 19.10 14.08
C GLN A 102 9.46 17.65 13.60
N TYR A 103 9.36 17.43 12.28
CA TYR A 103 9.59 16.10 11.68
C TYR A 103 11.06 15.74 11.53
N LYS A 104 11.99 16.71 11.56
CA LYS A 104 13.43 16.44 11.51
C LYS A 104 13.86 15.39 12.54
N THR A 105 13.50 15.58 13.80
CA THR A 105 13.83 14.61 14.86
C THR A 105 13.16 13.24 14.62
N VAL A 106 11.91 13.23 14.13
CA VAL A 106 11.20 11.98 13.84
C VAL A 106 11.88 11.20 12.70
N ILE A 107 12.36 11.91 11.67
CA ILE A 107 13.06 11.33 10.53
C ILE A 107 14.45 10.85 10.94
N GLU A 108 15.17 11.61 11.77
CA GLU A 108 16.46 11.19 12.34
C GLU A 108 16.32 9.88 13.13
N GLU A 109 15.31 9.80 14.01
CA GLU A 109 14.99 8.56 14.72
C GLU A 109 14.66 7.42 13.76
N LEU A 110 13.87 7.66 12.71
CA LEU A 110 13.54 6.63 11.71
C LEU A 110 14.80 6.10 11.01
N SER A 111 15.72 7.00 10.65
CA SER A 111 16.97 6.69 9.95
C SER A 111 17.95 5.88 10.80
N ALA A 112 17.91 6.03 12.12
CA ALA A 112 18.76 5.27 13.03
C ALA A 112 18.48 3.76 13.00
N PHE A 113 17.28 3.34 12.57
CA PHE A 113 16.87 1.94 12.55
C PHE A 113 16.75 1.34 11.15
N THR A 114 16.72 2.15 10.09
CA THR A 114 16.48 1.68 8.71
C THR A 114 17.06 2.68 7.71
N ASP A 115 17.62 2.17 6.61
CA ASP A 115 17.97 2.98 5.44
C ASP A 115 16.71 3.64 4.87
N ILE A 116 16.60 4.96 4.94
CA ILE A 116 15.43 5.73 4.49
C ILE A 116 15.59 6.33 3.08
N SER A 117 16.55 5.86 2.28
CA SER A 117 16.81 6.39 0.93
C SER A 117 15.60 6.39 -0.01
N ASN A 118 14.67 5.45 0.17
CA ASN A 118 13.43 5.35 -0.62
C ASN A 118 12.22 5.98 0.08
N TRP A 119 12.42 6.76 1.14
CA TRP A 119 11.41 7.67 1.67
C TRP A 119 11.54 9.05 1.01
N GLN A 120 10.42 9.57 0.52
CA GLN A 120 10.27 10.93 0.05
C GLN A 120 9.42 11.69 1.07
N PHE A 121 9.97 12.73 1.69
CA PHE A 121 9.25 13.60 2.62
C PHE A 121 8.92 14.91 1.90
N ILE A 122 7.67 15.06 1.50
CA ILE A 122 7.19 16.19 0.69
C ILE A 122 6.43 17.16 1.60
N TYR A 123 6.94 18.37 1.70
CA TYR A 123 6.28 19.45 2.42
C TYR A 123 5.48 20.29 1.42
N ALA A 124 4.19 20.45 1.67
CA ALA A 124 3.27 21.14 0.77
C ALA A 124 2.26 21.99 1.56
N ASN A 125 1.69 23.01 0.92
CA ASN A 125 0.67 23.82 1.57
C ASN A 125 -0.69 23.08 1.62
N GLU A 126 -1.62 23.60 2.42
CA GLU A 126 -2.91 22.96 2.64
C GLU A 126 -3.73 22.73 1.35
N VAL A 127 -3.67 23.66 0.40
CA VAL A 127 -4.40 23.57 -0.87
C VAL A 127 -3.84 22.45 -1.73
N GLU A 128 -2.52 22.35 -1.82
CA GLU A 128 -1.81 21.29 -2.55
C GLU A 128 -2.10 19.91 -1.95
N ILE A 129 -2.02 19.79 -0.62
CA ILE A 129 -2.29 18.53 0.08
C ILE A 129 -3.72 18.05 -0.17
N LYS A 130 -4.70 18.96 -0.06
CA LYS A 130 -6.11 18.65 -0.31
C LYS A 130 -6.34 18.29 -1.78
N THR A 131 -5.70 18.99 -2.70
CA THR A 131 -5.81 18.70 -4.14
C THR A 131 -5.30 17.30 -4.46
N LEU A 132 -4.12 16.95 -3.94
CA LEU A 132 -3.56 15.60 -4.08
C LEU A 132 -4.49 14.54 -3.47
N PHE A 133 -4.89 14.72 -2.21
CA PHE A 133 -5.72 13.75 -1.51
C PHE A 133 -7.06 13.53 -2.21
N ASN A 134 -7.70 14.60 -2.68
CA ASN A 134 -8.98 14.52 -3.38
C ASN A 134 -8.86 13.79 -4.73
N SER A 135 -7.71 13.88 -5.40
CA SER A 135 -7.46 13.12 -6.64
C SER A 135 -7.48 11.59 -6.44
N PHE A 136 -7.36 11.12 -5.19
CA PHE A 136 -7.43 9.68 -4.92
C PHE A 136 -8.87 9.16 -5.01
N ASP A 137 -9.88 10.05 -5.03
CA ASP A 137 -11.30 9.72 -5.14
C ASP A 137 -11.74 8.63 -4.16
N THR A 138 -11.42 8.83 -2.88
CA THR A 138 -11.75 7.90 -1.80
C THR A 138 -12.89 8.45 -0.95
N PRO A 139 -13.67 7.61 -0.26
CA PRO A 139 -14.70 8.08 0.67
C PRO A 139 -14.13 8.65 1.99
N PHE A 140 -12.81 8.70 2.14
CA PHE A 140 -12.15 9.22 3.34
C PHE A 140 -11.95 10.73 3.27
N GLN A 141 -11.71 11.34 4.41
CA GLN A 141 -11.39 12.77 4.54
C GLN A 141 -10.11 12.92 5.35
N LEU A 142 -9.33 13.94 5.02
CA LEU A 142 -8.25 14.39 5.90
C LEU A 142 -8.85 14.98 7.18
N SER A 143 -8.14 14.82 8.29
CA SER A 143 -8.46 15.52 9.52
C SER A 143 -8.23 17.03 9.38
N GLU A 144 -8.66 17.81 10.36
CA GLU A 144 -8.36 19.25 10.46
C GLU A 144 -6.84 19.55 10.47
N TYR A 145 -6.02 18.56 10.82
CA TYR A 145 -4.56 18.64 10.83
C TYR A 145 -3.92 18.10 9.55
N MET A 146 -4.68 17.88 8.48
CA MET A 146 -4.21 17.29 7.21
C MET A 146 -3.64 15.86 7.35
N TYR A 147 -4.11 15.12 8.35
CA TYR A 147 -3.70 13.74 8.59
C TYR A 147 -4.73 12.76 8.03
N SER A 148 -4.25 11.63 7.48
CA SER A 148 -5.07 10.46 7.14
C SER A 148 -4.61 9.28 7.98
N GLU A 149 -5.55 8.52 8.55
CA GLU A 149 -5.21 7.24 9.20
C GLU A 149 -4.73 6.17 8.21
N ASN A 150 -5.04 6.34 6.93
CA ASN A 150 -4.76 5.38 5.89
C ASN A 150 -3.54 5.76 5.06
N ALA A 151 -2.79 4.73 4.64
CA ALA A 151 -1.83 4.79 3.54
C ALA A 151 -2.45 4.23 2.26
N TYR A 152 -1.96 4.67 1.11
CA TYR A 152 -2.52 4.39 -0.21
C TYR A 152 -1.45 3.80 -1.13
N ILE A 153 -1.85 2.93 -2.06
CA ILE A 153 -0.94 2.35 -3.06
C ILE A 153 -1.20 3.04 -4.40
N ILE A 154 -0.25 3.84 -4.86
CA ILE A 154 -0.27 4.45 -6.19
C ILE A 154 0.70 3.68 -7.07
N ASP A 155 0.22 3.15 -8.20
CA ASP A 155 1.07 2.44 -9.13
C ASP A 155 1.83 3.38 -10.09
N MET A 156 2.71 2.78 -10.89
CA MET A 156 3.62 3.48 -11.80
C MET A 156 2.91 4.27 -12.91
N GLU A 157 1.60 4.08 -13.10
CA GLU A 157 0.77 4.73 -14.10
C GLU A 157 -0.21 5.74 -13.46
N LEU A 158 0.08 6.21 -12.23
CA LEU A 158 -0.74 7.20 -11.52
C LEU A 158 -2.16 6.69 -11.18
N ARG A 159 -2.27 5.42 -10.78
CA ARG A 159 -3.56 4.80 -10.41
C ARG A 159 -3.57 4.38 -8.96
N LEU A 160 -4.66 4.68 -8.26
CA LEU A 160 -4.90 4.12 -6.92
C LEU A 160 -5.29 2.64 -7.05
N ARG A 161 -4.54 1.79 -6.34
CA ARG A 161 -4.79 0.35 -6.26
C ARG A 161 -5.33 -0.02 -4.88
N GLY A 162 -6.22 -1.02 -4.88
CA GLY A 162 -6.83 -1.53 -3.66
C GLY A 162 -7.73 -2.71 -3.96
N ARG A 163 -8.65 -3.05 -3.05
CA ARG A 163 -9.52 -4.23 -3.17
C ARG A 163 -10.95 -3.85 -3.55
N LYS A 164 -11.64 -4.73 -4.28
CA LYS A 164 -13.07 -4.56 -4.65
C LYS A 164 -14.02 -5.51 -3.91
N ASP A 165 -13.46 -6.44 -3.15
CA ASP A 165 -14.08 -7.57 -2.48
C ASP A 165 -13.46 -7.80 -1.09
N ASP A 166 -13.36 -6.76 -0.28
CA ASP A 166 -12.84 -6.83 1.08
C ASP A 166 -13.96 -6.82 2.12
N ASP A 167 -14.21 -8.00 2.71
CA ASP A 167 -15.30 -8.25 3.67
C ASP A 167 -15.21 -7.41 4.96
N ASP A 168 -14.02 -6.91 5.30
CA ASP A 168 -13.83 -6.09 6.51
C ASP A 168 -14.18 -4.61 6.28
N THR A 169 -14.55 -4.22 5.05
CA THR A 169 -14.85 -2.83 4.69
C THR A 169 -16.33 -2.60 4.44
N LYS A 170 -16.84 -1.45 4.92
CA LYS A 170 -18.19 -0.99 4.56
C LYS A 170 -18.21 -0.66 3.07
N GLY A 171 -19.00 -1.41 2.30
CA GLY A 171 -19.09 -1.27 0.84
C GLY A 171 -18.14 -2.17 0.05
N GLY A 172 -17.40 -3.07 0.71
CA GLY A 172 -16.58 -4.11 0.07
C GLY A 172 -15.32 -3.61 -0.63
N LYS A 173 -15.01 -2.31 -0.61
CA LYS A 173 -13.82 -1.74 -1.24
C LYS A 173 -12.82 -1.25 -0.21
N LEU A 174 -11.56 -1.65 -0.37
CA LEU A 174 -10.45 -1.17 0.44
C LEU A 174 -9.61 -0.18 -0.37
N TYR A 175 -9.88 1.11 -0.18
CA TYR A 175 -9.17 2.21 -0.83
C TYR A 175 -7.83 2.54 -0.18
N GLY A 176 -7.77 2.43 1.16
CA GLY A 176 -6.61 2.78 1.96
C GLY A 176 -6.42 1.83 3.13
N TYR A 177 -5.20 1.73 3.61
CA TYR A 177 -4.76 0.76 4.60
C TYR A 177 -4.48 1.48 5.92
N ASN A 178 -5.26 1.19 6.96
CA ASN A 178 -5.12 1.85 8.26
C ASN A 178 -3.73 1.61 8.87
N MET A 179 -2.95 2.68 9.02
CA MET A 179 -1.57 2.67 9.49
C MET A 179 -1.43 2.41 11.00
N LYS A 180 -2.52 2.60 11.76
CA LYS A 180 -2.56 2.25 13.19
C LYS A 180 -2.77 0.75 13.41
N SER A 181 -3.21 0.01 12.38
CA SER A 181 -3.45 -1.43 12.45
C SER A 181 -2.33 -2.25 11.79
N ILE A 182 -1.42 -2.78 12.61
CA ILE A 182 -0.35 -3.69 12.16
C ILE A 182 -0.94 -4.89 11.41
N ALA A 183 -2.10 -5.39 11.82
CA ALA A 183 -2.78 -6.50 11.15
C ALA A 183 -3.21 -6.13 9.72
N VAL A 184 -3.76 -4.93 9.50
CA VAL A 184 -4.13 -4.44 8.16
C VAL A 184 -2.88 -4.27 7.30
N LEU A 185 -1.82 -3.66 7.82
CA LEU A 185 -0.57 -3.49 7.07
C LEU A 185 0.06 -4.85 6.70
N LYS A 186 0.14 -5.79 7.65
CA LYS A 186 0.80 -7.08 7.48
C LYS A 186 0.01 -8.05 6.60
N ASN A 187 -1.30 -8.14 6.79
CA ASN A 187 -2.16 -9.16 6.16
C ASN A 187 -2.90 -8.63 4.93
N LYS A 188 -2.89 -7.31 4.69
CA LYS A 188 -3.50 -6.71 3.50
C LYS A 188 -2.48 -5.98 2.65
N MET A 189 -1.98 -4.85 3.12
CA MET A 189 -1.12 -3.98 2.30
C MET A 189 0.12 -4.69 1.76
N LYS A 190 0.84 -5.41 2.62
CA LYS A 190 2.03 -6.16 2.25
C LYS A 190 1.73 -7.24 1.19
N ASP A 191 0.59 -7.91 1.31
CA ASP A 191 0.20 -8.95 0.37
C ASP A 191 -0.22 -8.34 -0.98
N ASP A 192 -0.93 -7.21 -0.94
CA ASP A 192 -1.39 -6.48 -2.12
C ASP A 192 -0.21 -5.88 -2.91
N ILE A 193 0.80 -5.33 -2.24
CA ILE A 193 2.07 -4.90 -2.87
C ILE A 193 2.79 -6.12 -3.49
N SER A 194 2.78 -7.28 -2.82
CA SER A 194 3.40 -8.50 -3.34
C SER A 194 2.71 -9.00 -4.63
N ILE A 195 1.38 -8.85 -4.71
CA ILE A 195 0.58 -9.15 -5.91
C ILE A 195 1.02 -8.26 -7.08
N ILE A 196 1.21 -6.96 -6.86
CA ILE A 196 1.71 -6.04 -7.91
C ILE A 196 3.10 -6.50 -8.40
N TYR A 197 4.04 -6.78 -7.49
CA TYR A 197 5.38 -7.23 -7.90
C TYR A 197 5.36 -8.55 -8.67
N TYR A 198 4.47 -9.47 -8.30
CA TYR A 198 4.28 -10.70 -9.04
C TYR A 198 3.83 -10.43 -10.50
N GLN A 199 2.92 -9.47 -10.69
CA GLN A 199 2.47 -9.05 -12.03
C GLN A 199 3.56 -8.36 -12.84
N LEU A 200 4.35 -7.48 -12.22
CA LEU A 200 5.49 -6.84 -12.86
C LEU A 200 6.48 -7.89 -13.37
N LYS A 201 6.81 -8.88 -12.52
CA LYS A 201 7.68 -9.99 -12.91
C LYS A 201 7.09 -10.78 -14.08
N LYS A 202 5.80 -11.12 -14.03
CA LYS A 202 5.13 -11.89 -15.11
C LYS A 202 5.08 -11.14 -16.44
N SER A 203 4.86 -9.83 -16.38
CA SER A 203 4.82 -8.97 -17.58
C SER A 203 6.21 -8.89 -18.22
N ALA A 204 7.26 -8.67 -17.41
CA ALA A 204 8.64 -8.66 -17.89
C ALA A 204 9.07 -10.02 -18.49
N GLU A 205 8.71 -11.15 -17.86
CA GLU A 205 8.95 -12.49 -18.41
C GLU A 205 8.29 -12.68 -19.78
N LYS A 206 7.05 -12.20 -19.94
CA LYS A 206 6.30 -12.28 -21.20
C LYS A 206 6.95 -11.44 -22.30
N GLU A 207 7.34 -10.21 -22.01
CA GLU A 207 8.03 -9.33 -22.96
C GLU A 207 9.38 -9.90 -23.41
N ALA A 208 10.15 -10.46 -22.46
CA ALA A 208 11.44 -11.09 -22.76
C ALA A 208 11.28 -12.31 -23.68
N ARG A 209 10.20 -13.08 -23.53
CA ARG A 209 9.90 -14.21 -24.43
C ARG A 209 9.56 -13.74 -25.84
N GLN A 210 8.71 -12.72 -25.96
CA GLN A 210 8.30 -12.18 -27.28
C GLN A 210 9.50 -11.66 -28.08
N LYS A 211 10.47 -11.01 -27.41
CA LYS A 211 11.70 -10.53 -28.04
C LYS A 211 12.66 -11.63 -28.52
N ARG A 212 12.51 -12.88 -28.05
CA ARG A 212 13.34 -14.03 -28.48
C ARG A 212 12.74 -14.79 -29.66
N GLU A 213 11.45 -14.57 -29.94
CA GLU A 213 10.71 -15.22 -31.03
C GLU A 213 10.75 -14.39 -32.33
N ILE A 214 11.41 -13.23 -32.31
CA ILE A 214 11.65 -12.30 -33.42
C ILE A 214 13.14 -12.30 -33.74
#